data_AF-A0AA39JFR3-F1
#
_entry.id   AF-A0AA39JFR3-F1
#
_cell.length_a   1.000
_cell.length_b   1.000
_cell.length_c   1.000
_cell.angle_alpha   90.00
_cell.angle_beta   90.00
_cell.angle_gamma   90.00
#
_symmetry.space_group_name_H-M   'P 1'
#
loop_
_entity.id
_entity.type
_entity.pdbx_description
1 polymer ?
#
loop_
_entity_poly.entity_id
_entity_poly.type
_entity_poly.pdbx_seq_one_letter_code
_entity_poly.pdbx_strand_id
1 'polypeptide(L)'
;MATNSRSSKHKRPLDSELKNSNISPTEISIDGGLSSSVNPRKTGSVNSSPKSQRSQSRKSSSKQNPPKVTQKDLAKAKSAQKAQRKQAWNTWLAREENRWSPEDDPNYKQEVGWQVIHYSEAKKYYRFSDEEMETLPYTTFDNQHNLNHPGRSFHRPDLVRLGYRKAAVLGGIPGALEGTFQGDVLQEGKRLYDEKMKDLDDKYKKRHDGRSRPGPETYTIVEKKTQRGVLDHLAPGMWERVYENGKKIGYWLVLHFDLDADEGPSSPHSNREERFWPIENGHPNW
;
A
#
# COMPACT_ATOMS: atom_id res chain seq x y z
N MET A 1 -9.32 49.75 37.96
CA MET A 1 -9.80 49.35 36.63
C MET A 1 -9.63 47.84 36.51
N ALA A 2 -10.72 47.09 36.37
CA ALA A 2 -10.72 45.62 36.37
C ALA A 2 -10.85 45.12 34.92
N THR A 3 -9.93 44.28 34.47
CA THR A 3 -10.01 43.60 33.17
C THR A 3 -10.34 42.13 33.38
N ASN A 4 -11.53 41.74 32.95
CA ASN A 4 -12.06 40.39 33.03
C ASN A 4 -11.49 39.50 31.92
N SER A 5 -10.90 38.38 32.34
CA SER A 5 -10.51 37.24 31.49
C SER A 5 -11.73 36.49 30.98
N ARG A 6 -11.88 36.34 29.66
CA ARG A 6 -12.88 35.45 29.04
C ARG A 6 -12.18 34.29 28.31
N SER A 7 -12.23 33.13 28.95
CA SER A 7 -11.85 31.82 28.42
C SER A 7 -12.88 31.37 27.36
N SER A 8 -12.43 31.18 26.12
CA SER A 8 -13.24 30.61 25.02
C SER A 8 -13.05 29.10 24.96
N LYS A 9 -14.06 28.34 25.39
CA LYS A 9 -14.20 26.90 25.18
C LYS A 9 -14.79 26.65 23.79
N HIS A 10 -13.96 26.31 22.80
CA HIS A 10 -14.45 25.69 21.57
C HIS A 10 -14.57 24.18 21.75
N LYS A 11 -15.83 23.70 21.78
CA LYS A 11 -16.19 22.29 21.65
C LYS A 11 -15.97 21.84 20.20
N ARG A 12 -15.22 20.75 19.99
CA ARG A 12 -15.15 20.02 18.72
C ARG A 12 -16.43 19.19 18.52
N PRO A 13 -17.03 19.16 17.32
CA PRO A 13 -18.00 18.13 16.96
C PRO A 13 -17.29 16.81 16.68
N LEU A 14 -17.81 15.73 17.25
CA LEU A 14 -17.44 14.35 16.97
C LEU A 14 -18.32 13.89 15.79
N ASP A 15 -17.78 13.91 14.58
CA ASP A 15 -18.45 13.31 13.42
C ASP A 15 -18.02 11.85 13.28
N SER A 16 -18.89 10.96 13.77
CA SER A 16 -18.86 9.53 13.52
C SER A 16 -19.98 9.16 12.53
N GLU A 17 -19.72 9.32 11.23
CA GLU A 17 -20.50 8.67 10.16
C GLU A 17 -19.71 7.48 9.58
N LEU A 18 -19.91 6.29 10.15
CA LEU A 18 -19.59 5.02 9.49
C LEU A 18 -20.78 4.60 8.62
N LYS A 19 -20.80 5.05 7.37
CA LYS A 19 -21.73 4.54 6.36
C LYS A 19 -21.29 3.15 5.90
N ASN A 20 -22.10 2.16 6.27
CA ASN A 20 -22.01 0.77 5.83
C ASN A 20 -22.13 0.69 4.29
N SER A 21 -21.01 0.44 3.61
CA SER A 21 -21.01 0.08 2.20
C SER A 21 -21.29 -1.41 2.08
N ASN A 22 -22.49 -1.76 1.63
CA ASN A 22 -22.87 -3.11 1.21
C ASN A 22 -22.02 -3.47 -0.02
N ILE A 23 -21.07 -4.39 0.15
CA ILE A 23 -20.37 -5.04 -0.97
C ILE A 23 -20.99 -6.43 -1.08
N SER A 24 -21.63 -6.70 -2.22
CA SER A 24 -22.18 -8.01 -2.55
C SER A 24 -21.07 -9.06 -2.57
N PRO A 25 -21.28 -10.27 -2.00
CA PRO A 25 -20.26 -11.30 -2.00
C PRO A 25 -20.23 -12.00 -3.36
N THR A 26 -19.09 -11.91 -4.06
CA THR A 26 -18.74 -12.88 -5.10
C THR A 26 -18.31 -14.17 -4.39
N GLU A 27 -19.09 -15.23 -4.58
CA GLU A 27 -18.82 -16.57 -4.08
C GLU A 27 -17.57 -17.13 -4.76
N ILE A 28 -16.48 -17.29 -4.01
CA ILE A 28 -15.35 -18.11 -4.42
C ILE A 28 -15.51 -19.42 -3.65
N SER A 29 -16.10 -20.40 -4.33
CA SER A 29 -16.22 -21.77 -3.86
C SER A 29 -14.87 -22.47 -4.11
N ILE A 30 -14.15 -22.81 -3.05
CA ILE A 30 -12.98 -23.69 -3.12
C ILE A 30 -13.44 -25.01 -2.54
N ASP A 31 -13.90 -25.88 -3.43
CA ASP A 31 -14.19 -27.28 -3.18
C ASP A 31 -13.14 -28.11 -3.93
N GLY A 32 -12.49 -29.02 -3.23
CA GLY A 32 -11.34 -29.76 -3.76
C GLY A 32 -10.71 -30.65 -2.70
N GLY A 33 -11.47 -31.65 -2.26
CA GLY A 33 -10.98 -32.70 -1.37
C GLY A 33 -10.07 -33.70 -2.07
N LEU A 34 -9.25 -34.42 -1.29
CA LEU A 34 -8.84 -35.78 -1.61
C LEU A 34 -8.65 -36.59 -0.33
N SER A 35 -9.44 -37.66 -0.26
CA SER A 35 -9.49 -38.74 0.70
C SER A 35 -8.35 -39.73 0.53
N SER A 36 -7.79 -40.24 1.63
CA SER A 36 -7.36 -41.64 1.67
C SER A 36 -7.58 -42.23 3.07
N SER A 37 -8.50 -43.20 3.10
CA SER A 37 -8.83 -44.05 4.24
C SER A 37 -7.92 -45.26 4.21
N VAL A 38 -7.20 -45.52 5.30
CA VAL A 38 -6.39 -46.74 5.46
C VAL A 38 -7.11 -47.67 6.43
N ASN A 39 -7.50 -48.84 5.93
CA ASN A 39 -8.17 -49.93 6.64
C ASN A 39 -7.28 -50.58 7.72
N PRO A 40 -7.79 -50.85 8.94
CA PRO A 40 -7.17 -51.83 9.83
C PRO A 40 -7.71 -53.25 9.59
N ARG A 41 -6.78 -54.19 9.47
CA ARG A 41 -6.98 -55.65 9.31
C ARG A 41 -7.61 -56.28 10.56
N LYS A 42 -8.37 -57.36 10.30
CA LYS A 42 -9.14 -58.18 11.24
C LYS A 42 -8.40 -59.50 11.51
N THR A 43 -8.07 -59.81 12.76
CA THR A 43 -7.74 -61.14 13.35
C THR A 43 -8.09 -61.00 14.85
N GLY A 44 -8.82 -61.82 15.58
CA GLY A 44 -9.29 -63.20 15.48
C GLY A 44 -9.08 -63.83 16.87
N SER A 45 -10.08 -64.54 17.43
CA SER A 45 -10.02 -65.36 18.67
C SER A 45 -10.03 -64.59 20.01
N VAL A 46 -10.66 -64.97 21.14
CA VAL A 46 -11.24 -66.24 21.66
C VAL A 46 -12.39 -65.90 22.64
N ASN A 47 -13.37 -66.81 22.73
CA ASN A 47 -14.41 -66.99 23.75
C ASN A 47 -14.19 -66.38 25.15
N SER A 48 -15.22 -65.73 25.71
CA SER A 48 -15.89 -66.18 26.95
C SER A 48 -17.21 -65.43 27.19
N SER A 49 -18.31 -66.16 27.37
CA SER A 49 -19.54 -65.67 28.01
C SER A 49 -19.30 -65.44 29.51
N PRO A 50 -20.06 -64.55 30.18
CA PRO A 50 -21.30 -65.01 30.81
C PRO A 50 -22.49 -64.06 30.69
N LYS A 51 -23.63 -64.63 31.04
CA LYS A 51 -25.01 -64.12 31.02
C LYS A 51 -25.24 -62.86 31.87
N SER A 52 -26.30 -62.16 31.43
CA SER A 52 -27.30 -61.46 32.26
C SER A 52 -26.94 -60.10 32.85
N GLN A 53 -27.47 -59.03 32.25
CA GLN A 53 -28.55 -58.29 32.91
C GLN A 53 -29.28 -57.37 31.91
N ARG A 54 -30.57 -57.66 31.79
CA ARG A 54 -31.59 -56.84 31.13
C ARG A 54 -31.81 -55.60 31.97
N SER A 55 -31.25 -54.48 31.54
CA SER A 55 -31.60 -53.14 32.03
C SER A 55 -32.11 -52.32 30.85
N GLN A 56 -33.43 -52.29 30.72
CA GLN A 56 -34.12 -51.33 29.88
C GLN A 56 -33.85 -49.93 30.42
N SER A 57 -33.12 -49.11 29.67
CA SER A 57 -33.14 -47.67 29.86
C SER A 57 -32.96 -47.01 28.51
N ARG A 58 -34.10 -46.66 27.92
CA ARG A 58 -34.21 -45.78 26.76
C ARG A 58 -33.62 -44.44 27.15
N LYS A 59 -32.41 -44.12 26.70
CA LYS A 59 -32.03 -42.73 26.42
C LYS A 59 -31.95 -42.60 24.92
N SER A 60 -33.09 -42.25 24.34
CA SER A 60 -33.19 -41.70 22.99
C SER A 60 -32.12 -40.64 22.84
N SER A 61 -31.08 -40.94 22.05
CA SER A 61 -30.17 -39.92 21.55
C SER A 61 -31.03 -38.95 20.73
N SER A 62 -31.43 -37.86 21.38
CA SER A 62 -32.05 -36.73 20.72
C SER A 62 -31.07 -36.33 19.63
N LYS A 63 -31.41 -36.68 18.38
CA LYS A 63 -30.79 -36.13 17.19
C LYS A 63 -31.10 -34.64 17.23
N GLN A 64 -30.30 -33.87 17.98
CA GLN A 64 -30.35 -32.43 17.91
C GLN A 64 -29.96 -32.07 16.48
N ASN A 65 -30.98 -31.67 15.71
CA ASN A 65 -30.75 -31.08 14.41
C ASN A 65 -29.74 -29.94 14.58
N PRO A 66 -28.71 -29.85 13.72
CA PRO A 66 -27.74 -28.76 13.81
C PRO A 66 -28.50 -27.43 13.81
N PRO A 67 -28.13 -26.49 14.70
CA PRO A 67 -28.83 -25.21 14.81
C PRO A 67 -28.82 -24.53 13.44
N LYS A 68 -30.00 -24.15 12.95
CA LYS A 68 -30.14 -23.37 11.71
C LYS A 68 -29.40 -22.05 11.91
N VAL A 69 -28.21 -21.94 11.33
CA VAL A 69 -27.44 -20.69 11.30
C VAL A 69 -28.28 -19.63 10.60
N THR A 70 -28.63 -18.56 11.30
CA THR A 70 -29.39 -17.47 10.71
C THR A 70 -28.47 -16.54 9.93
N GLN A 71 -29.00 -15.81 8.95
CA GLN A 71 -28.25 -14.78 8.22
C GLN A 71 -27.66 -13.71 9.16
N LYS A 72 -28.34 -13.44 10.28
CA LYS A 72 -27.86 -12.55 11.35
C LYS A 72 -26.61 -13.09 12.04
N ASP A 73 -26.55 -14.39 12.28
CA ASP A 73 -25.39 -15.04 12.89
C ASP A 73 -24.18 -15.00 11.94
N LEU A 74 -24.41 -15.23 10.64
CA LEU A 74 -23.37 -15.13 9.61
C LEU A 74 -22.80 -13.71 9.49
N ALA A 75 -23.67 -12.69 9.53
CA ALA A 75 -23.24 -11.29 9.50
C ALA A 75 -22.43 -10.92 10.77
N LYS A 76 -22.87 -11.39 11.94
CA LYS A 76 -22.14 -11.19 13.21
C LYS A 76 -20.77 -11.86 13.17
N ALA A 77 -20.68 -13.08 12.66
CA ALA A 77 -19.42 -13.81 12.50
C ALA A 77 -18.44 -13.08 11.57
N LYS A 78 -18.91 -12.61 10.40
CA LYS A 78 -18.08 -11.83 9.46
C LYS A 78 -17.58 -10.52 10.09
N SER A 79 -18.43 -9.83 10.85
CA SER A 79 -18.06 -8.62 11.57
C SER A 79 -16.98 -8.89 12.62
N ALA A 80 -17.15 -9.95 13.41
CA ALA A 80 -16.16 -10.37 14.41
C ALA A 80 -14.81 -10.73 13.77
N GLN A 81 -14.80 -11.47 12.65
CA GLN A 81 -13.58 -11.77 11.90
C GLN A 81 -12.89 -10.49 11.40
N LYS A 82 -13.65 -9.54 10.86
CA LYS A 82 -13.09 -8.25 10.41
C LYS A 82 -12.47 -7.46 11.57
N ALA A 83 -13.11 -7.46 12.73
CA ALA A 83 -12.58 -6.81 13.93
C ALA A 83 -11.29 -7.49 14.39
N GLN A 84 -11.24 -8.82 14.41
CA GLN A 84 -10.06 -9.60 14.77
C GLN A 84 -8.88 -9.31 13.82
N ARG A 85 -9.12 -9.26 12.49
CA ARG A 85 -8.07 -8.93 11.51
C ARG A 85 -7.53 -7.51 11.70
N LYS A 86 -8.41 -6.54 11.98
CA LYS A 86 -8.00 -5.17 12.28
C LYS A 86 -7.18 -5.09 13.57
N GLN A 87 -7.59 -5.83 14.60
CA GLN A 87 -6.84 -5.93 15.84
C GLN A 87 -5.46 -6.55 15.60
N ALA A 88 -5.37 -7.64 14.83
CA ALA A 88 -4.10 -8.27 14.48
C ALA A 88 -3.17 -7.32 13.73
N TRP A 89 -3.70 -6.53 12.78
CA TRP A 89 -2.94 -5.49 12.10
C TRP A 89 -2.40 -4.43 13.07
N ASN A 90 -3.25 -3.90 13.95
CA ASN A 90 -2.84 -2.91 14.94
C ASN A 90 -1.80 -3.48 15.92
N THR A 91 -1.96 -4.73 16.34
CA THR A 91 -0.98 -5.42 17.19
C THR A 91 0.35 -5.60 16.46
N TRP A 92 0.34 -5.87 15.16
CA TRP A 92 1.56 -5.96 14.35
C TRP A 92 2.27 -4.60 14.25
N LEU A 93 1.54 -3.51 14.00
CA LEU A 93 2.08 -2.14 13.99
C LEU A 93 2.66 -1.69 15.33
N ALA A 94 2.10 -2.19 16.43
CA ALA A 94 2.52 -1.83 17.78
C ALA A 94 3.78 -2.57 18.25
N ARG A 95 4.29 -3.54 17.47
CA ARG A 95 5.54 -4.22 17.81
C ARG A 95 6.72 -3.36 17.42
N GLU A 96 7.66 -3.20 18.33
CA GLU A 96 8.87 -2.41 18.11
C GLU A 96 9.69 -2.94 16.92
N GLU A 97 9.74 -4.26 16.73
CA GLU A 97 10.43 -4.93 15.62
C GLU A 97 9.94 -4.52 14.22
N ASN A 98 8.72 -3.99 14.11
CA ASN A 98 8.13 -3.57 12.83
C ASN A 98 8.20 -2.06 12.62
N ARG A 99 8.61 -1.29 13.64
CA ARG A 99 8.85 0.13 13.52
C ARG A 99 10.22 0.31 12.88
N TRP A 100 10.30 1.21 11.91
CA TRP A 100 11.58 1.58 11.35
C TRP A 100 12.13 2.77 12.12
N SER A 101 13.37 2.66 12.58
CA SER A 101 14.11 3.77 13.15
C SER A 101 15.37 4.09 12.34
N PRO A 102 15.69 5.38 12.11
CA PRO A 102 16.99 5.80 11.59
C PRO A 102 18.18 5.32 12.43
N GLU A 103 17.97 5.07 13.73
CA GLU A 103 19.04 4.57 14.61
C GLU A 103 19.40 3.10 14.31
N ASP A 104 18.43 2.30 13.86
CA ASP A 104 18.64 0.88 13.54
C ASP A 104 19.26 0.70 12.14
N ASP A 105 19.02 1.64 11.22
CA ASP A 105 19.62 1.66 9.88
C ASP A 105 20.17 3.06 9.54
N PRO A 106 21.32 3.45 10.15
CA PRO A 106 21.91 4.77 9.97
C PRO A 106 22.47 4.98 8.55
N ASN A 107 22.59 3.92 7.76
CA ASN A 107 23.11 3.96 6.40
C ASN A 107 22.00 4.04 5.35
N TYR A 108 20.72 3.99 5.75
CA TYR A 108 19.61 4.13 4.82
C TYR A 108 19.69 5.47 4.09
N LYS A 109 19.80 5.39 2.77
CA LYS A 109 19.77 6.54 1.87
C LYS A 109 18.89 6.20 0.69
N GLN A 110 18.03 7.14 0.30
CA GLN A 110 17.30 7.03 -0.94
C GLN A 110 18.25 7.28 -2.11
N GLU A 111 18.22 6.42 -3.12
CA GLU A 111 19.15 6.50 -4.25
C GLU A 111 18.67 7.48 -5.32
N VAL A 112 19.61 7.96 -6.12
CA VAL A 112 19.31 8.78 -7.30
C VAL A 112 18.44 7.97 -8.27
N GLY A 113 17.41 8.61 -8.81
CA GLY A 113 16.42 8.00 -9.70
C GLY A 113 15.21 7.40 -8.98
N TRP A 114 15.24 7.25 -7.66
CA TRP A 114 14.08 6.76 -6.91
C TRP A 114 12.92 7.76 -6.96
N GLN A 115 11.71 7.22 -7.10
CA GLN A 115 10.47 7.97 -6.95
C GLN A 115 10.06 8.01 -5.49
N VAL A 116 9.96 9.22 -4.95
CA VAL A 116 9.62 9.47 -3.55
C VAL A 116 8.34 10.26 -3.42
N ILE A 117 7.64 10.04 -2.32
CA ILE A 117 6.38 10.72 -1.98
C ILE A 117 6.55 11.31 -0.58
N HIS A 118 6.16 12.57 -0.42
CA HIS A 118 6.19 13.24 0.88
C HIS A 118 5.13 12.69 1.83
N TYR A 119 5.41 12.75 3.13
CA TYR A 119 4.56 12.23 4.20
C TYR A 119 3.07 12.58 4.08
N SER A 120 2.78 13.87 3.91
CA SER A 120 1.41 14.40 3.85
C SER A 120 0.64 13.83 2.66
N GLU A 121 1.28 13.77 1.50
CA GLU A 121 0.67 13.27 0.27
C GLU A 121 0.51 11.75 0.31
N ALA A 122 1.50 11.03 0.85
CA ALA A 122 1.41 9.58 1.08
C ALA A 122 0.22 9.25 2.00
N LYS A 123 0.13 9.93 3.15
CA LYS A 123 -0.95 9.74 4.13
C LYS A 123 -2.32 10.03 3.51
N LYS A 124 -2.45 11.10 2.73
CA LYS A 124 -3.68 11.49 2.04
C LYS A 124 -4.09 10.50 0.95
N TYR A 125 -3.16 10.12 0.07
CA TYR A 125 -3.47 9.29 -1.10
C TYR A 125 -3.72 7.82 -0.72
N TYR A 126 -2.84 7.24 0.10
CA TYR A 126 -2.89 5.83 0.51
C TYR A 126 -3.78 5.58 1.73
N ARG A 127 -4.19 6.65 2.45
CA ARG A 127 -4.96 6.59 3.70
C ARG A 127 -4.27 5.75 4.77
N PHE A 128 -2.97 5.98 4.92
CA PHE A 128 -2.21 5.39 6.01
C PHE A 128 -2.42 6.16 7.31
N SER A 129 -2.31 5.46 8.44
CA SER A 129 -2.22 6.10 9.76
C SER A 129 -0.79 6.50 10.06
N ASP A 130 -0.58 7.29 11.12
CA ASP A 130 0.77 7.72 11.51
C ASP A 130 1.62 6.50 11.91
N GLU A 131 1.03 5.54 12.63
CA GLU A 131 1.68 4.29 13.04
C GLU A 131 2.06 3.40 11.85
N GLU A 132 1.26 3.42 10.78
CA GLU A 132 1.58 2.70 9.54
C GLU A 132 2.80 3.32 8.84
N MET A 133 2.87 4.64 8.81
CA MET A 133 3.99 5.35 8.20
C MET A 133 5.30 5.17 9.00
N GLU A 134 5.22 4.98 10.32
CA GLU A 134 6.38 4.67 11.18
C GLU A 134 7.01 3.30 10.89
N THR A 135 6.35 2.41 10.15
CA THR A 135 6.93 1.12 9.74
C THR A 135 7.84 1.19 8.52
N LEU A 136 7.91 2.36 7.87
CA LEU A 136 8.61 2.52 6.60
C LEU A 136 9.91 3.30 6.74
N PRO A 137 10.96 2.89 6.02
CA PRO A 137 12.16 3.70 5.85
C PRO A 137 11.86 5.04 5.18
N TYR A 138 12.41 6.11 5.75
CA TYR A 138 12.25 7.46 5.23
C TYR A 138 13.55 8.26 5.29
N THR A 139 13.62 9.31 4.46
CA THR A 139 14.67 10.32 4.54
C THR A 139 14.04 11.65 4.96
N THR A 140 14.76 12.42 5.76
CA THR A 140 14.34 13.75 6.17
C THR A 140 14.87 14.82 5.22
N PHE A 141 14.12 15.91 5.06
CA PHE A 141 14.56 17.08 4.30
C PHE A 141 14.13 18.37 4.99
N ASP A 142 14.85 19.45 4.74
CA ASP A 142 14.54 20.76 5.33
C ASP A 142 13.21 21.27 4.80
N ASN A 143 12.29 21.52 5.72
CA ASN A 143 10.98 22.04 5.39
C ASN A 143 11.04 23.56 5.29
N GLN A 144 10.87 24.08 4.08
CA GLN A 144 10.92 25.52 3.78
C GLN A 144 9.91 26.35 4.60
N HIS A 145 8.80 25.74 5.02
CA HIS A 145 7.77 26.43 5.79
C HIS A 145 7.97 26.29 7.31
N ASN A 146 8.75 25.32 7.78
CA ASN A 146 8.96 25.07 9.21
C ASN A 146 10.27 24.32 9.48
N LEU A 147 11.34 25.07 9.77
CA LEU A 147 12.66 24.52 10.04
C LEU A 147 12.72 23.57 11.26
N ASN A 148 11.78 23.69 12.20
CA ASN A 148 11.72 22.81 13.38
C ASN A 148 11.05 21.46 13.11
N HIS A 149 10.40 21.30 11.96
CA HIS A 149 9.67 20.11 11.59
C HIS A 149 10.11 19.65 10.19
N PRO A 150 11.21 18.87 10.11
CA PRO A 150 11.70 18.38 8.84
C PRO A 150 10.63 17.58 8.12
N GLY A 151 10.59 17.72 6.80
CA GLY A 151 9.78 16.88 5.94
C GLY A 151 10.29 15.44 5.96
N ARG A 152 9.42 14.49 5.63
CA ARG A 152 9.79 13.08 5.44
C ARG A 152 9.38 12.64 4.04
N SER A 153 10.31 12.02 3.31
CA SER A 153 10.08 11.40 2.01
C SER A 153 10.13 9.88 2.13
N PHE A 154 9.24 9.20 1.43
CA PHE A 154 9.13 7.73 1.43
C PHE A 154 9.30 7.23 0.01
N HIS A 155 9.99 6.11 -0.15
CA HIS A 155 10.13 5.46 -1.44
C HIS A 155 8.77 4.86 -1.87
N ARG A 156 8.35 5.17 -3.09
CA ARG A 156 7.00 4.85 -3.59
C ARG A 156 6.68 3.33 -3.57
N PRO A 157 7.54 2.42 -4.04
CA PRO A 157 7.32 0.98 -3.96
C PRO A 157 7.06 0.48 -2.53
N ASP A 158 7.73 1.05 -1.52
CA ASP A 158 7.56 0.63 -0.13
C ASP A 158 6.19 1.02 0.43
N LEU A 159 5.71 2.22 0.10
CA LEU A 159 4.33 2.64 0.38
C LEU A 159 3.31 1.70 -0.25
N VAL A 160 3.53 1.34 -1.52
CA VAL A 160 2.64 0.42 -2.25
C VAL A 160 2.66 -0.97 -1.60
N ARG A 161 3.84 -1.48 -1.25
CA ARG A 161 4.01 -2.78 -0.59
C ARG A 161 3.35 -2.82 0.79
N LEU A 162 3.41 -1.74 1.56
CA LEU A 162 2.67 -1.61 2.82
C LEU A 162 1.15 -1.67 2.58
N GLY A 163 0.66 -1.00 1.53
CA GLY A 163 -0.72 -1.06 1.08
C GLY A 163 -1.17 -2.49 0.78
N TYR A 164 -0.34 -3.24 0.06
CA TYR A 164 -0.58 -4.64 -0.27
C TYR A 164 -0.62 -5.52 0.99
N ARG A 165 0.33 -5.34 1.93
CA ARG A 165 0.35 -6.08 3.19
C ARG A 165 -0.91 -5.81 4.01
N LYS A 166 -1.26 -4.54 4.19
CA LYS A 166 -2.49 -4.13 4.88
C LYS A 166 -3.73 -4.77 4.24
N ALA A 167 -3.81 -4.78 2.91
CA ALA A 167 -4.93 -5.40 2.20
C ALA A 167 -4.98 -6.92 2.42
N ALA A 168 -3.85 -7.62 2.37
CA ALA A 168 -3.77 -9.05 2.63
C ALA A 168 -4.22 -9.41 4.07
N VAL A 169 -3.76 -8.66 5.07
CA VAL A 169 -4.12 -8.87 6.48
C VAL A 169 -5.62 -8.65 6.70
N LEU A 170 -6.17 -7.56 6.18
CA LEU A 170 -7.60 -7.27 6.29
C LEU A 170 -8.46 -8.24 5.46
N GLY A 171 -7.91 -8.76 4.36
CA GLY A 171 -8.48 -9.85 3.56
C GLY A 171 -8.49 -11.19 4.28
N GLY A 172 -7.64 -11.37 5.29
CA GLY A 172 -7.48 -12.61 6.05
C GLY A 172 -6.59 -13.63 5.35
N ILE A 173 -5.63 -13.16 4.52
CA ILE A 173 -4.65 -14.03 3.87
C ILE A 173 -3.65 -14.53 4.92
N PRO A 174 -3.47 -15.86 5.07
CA PRO A 174 -2.51 -16.41 6.03
C PRO A 174 -1.07 -16.02 5.68
N GLY A 175 -0.21 -15.88 6.69
CA GLY A 175 1.19 -15.48 6.49
C GLY A 175 1.41 -13.99 6.21
N ALA A 176 0.36 -13.17 6.07
CA ALA A 176 0.52 -11.74 5.75
C ALA A 176 1.21 -10.90 6.87
N LEU A 177 1.23 -11.41 8.10
CA LEU A 177 1.91 -10.81 9.25
C LEU A 177 3.22 -11.51 9.63
N GLU A 178 3.56 -12.61 8.96
CA GLU A 178 4.65 -13.50 9.33
C GLU A 178 5.85 -13.26 8.39
N GLY A 179 7.02 -13.00 8.96
CA GLY A 179 8.28 -12.91 8.22
C GLY A 179 8.27 -11.90 7.05
N THR A 180 8.93 -12.28 5.97
CA THR A 180 9.10 -11.42 4.78
C THR A 180 7.88 -11.53 3.86
N PHE A 181 7.16 -10.42 3.67
CA PHE A 181 5.97 -10.37 2.80
C PHE A 181 6.33 -10.48 1.31
N GLN A 182 6.29 -11.70 0.78
CA GLN A 182 6.70 -12.07 -0.58
C GLN A 182 5.78 -13.17 -1.18
N GLY A 183 6.05 -13.58 -2.42
CA GLY A 183 5.37 -14.70 -3.08
C GLY A 183 3.85 -14.50 -3.25
N ASP A 184 3.10 -15.58 -3.06
CA ASP A 184 1.65 -15.62 -3.26
C ASP A 184 0.91 -14.62 -2.35
N VAL A 185 1.40 -14.43 -1.13
CA VAL A 185 0.80 -13.51 -0.15
C VAL A 185 0.91 -12.05 -0.62
N LEU A 186 2.03 -11.69 -1.25
CA LEU A 186 2.21 -10.38 -1.88
C LEU A 186 1.29 -10.20 -3.09
N GLN A 187 1.14 -11.23 -3.93
CA GLN A 187 0.28 -11.19 -5.12
C GLN A 187 -1.20 -11.04 -4.75
N GLU A 188 -1.70 -11.81 -3.78
CA GLU A 188 -3.07 -11.66 -3.28
C GLU A 188 -3.29 -10.32 -2.59
N GLY A 189 -2.30 -9.84 -1.82
CA GLY A 189 -2.33 -8.51 -1.22
C GLY A 189 -2.44 -7.40 -2.28
N LYS A 190 -1.68 -7.53 -3.38
CA LYS A 190 -1.76 -6.63 -4.53
C LYS A 190 -3.16 -6.64 -5.15
N ARG A 191 -3.72 -7.82 -5.42
CA ARG A 191 -5.07 -7.96 -6.00
C ARG A 191 -6.13 -7.26 -5.16
N LEU A 192 -6.14 -7.53 -3.84
CA LEU A 192 -7.09 -6.92 -2.90
C LEU A 192 -6.90 -5.40 -2.78
N TYR A 193 -5.67 -4.93 -2.82
CA TYR A 193 -5.37 -3.51 -2.76
C TYR A 193 -5.79 -2.77 -4.03
N ASP A 194 -5.50 -3.32 -5.20
CA ASP A 194 -5.86 -2.74 -6.49
C ASP A 194 -7.40 -2.64 -6.62
N GLU A 195 -8.14 -3.66 -6.17
CA GLU A 195 -9.60 -3.63 -6.09
C GLU A 195 -10.11 -2.51 -5.17
N LYS A 196 -9.51 -2.34 -4.00
CA LYS A 196 -9.83 -1.24 -3.07
C LYS A 196 -9.54 0.13 -3.69
N MET A 197 -8.42 0.28 -4.39
CA MET A 197 -8.04 1.54 -5.04
C MET A 197 -8.97 1.88 -6.20
N LYS A 198 -9.41 0.86 -6.95
CA LYS A 198 -10.44 1.01 -7.98
C LYS A 198 -11.78 1.46 -7.39
N ASP A 199 -12.25 0.86 -6.30
CA ASP A 199 -13.47 1.32 -5.60
C ASP A 199 -13.36 2.77 -5.12
N LEU A 200 -12.18 3.19 -4.63
CA LEU A 200 -11.95 4.58 -4.26
C LEU A 200 -11.96 5.53 -5.45
N ASP A 201 -11.38 5.12 -6.58
CA ASP A 201 -11.41 5.89 -7.83
C ASP A 201 -12.84 6.00 -8.39
N ASP A 202 -13.61 4.91 -8.39
CA ASP A 202 -15.01 4.89 -8.81
C ASP A 202 -15.88 5.81 -7.93
N LYS A 203 -15.65 5.78 -6.61
CA LYS A 203 -16.32 6.70 -5.67
C LYS A 203 -15.94 8.16 -5.91
N TYR A 204 -14.68 8.42 -6.30
CA TYR A 204 -14.21 9.76 -6.62
C TYR A 204 -14.84 10.26 -7.92
N LYS A 205 -14.81 9.44 -8.98
CA LYS A 205 -15.44 9.72 -10.28
C LYS A 205 -16.91 10.08 -10.14
N LYS A 206 -17.66 9.34 -9.32
CA LYS A 206 -19.08 9.63 -9.02
C LYS A 206 -19.32 11.00 -8.38
N ARG A 207 -18.32 11.57 -7.69
CA ARG A 207 -18.42 12.88 -7.01
C ARG A 207 -17.84 14.04 -7.82
N HIS A 208 -17.03 13.74 -8.83
CA HIS A 208 -16.23 14.72 -9.57
C HIS A 208 -16.43 14.58 -11.08
N ASP A 209 -17.69 14.39 -11.51
CA ASP A 209 -18.10 14.40 -12.92
C ASP A 209 -17.27 13.46 -13.81
N GLY A 210 -16.99 12.25 -13.32
CA GLY A 210 -16.25 11.23 -14.04
C GLY A 210 -14.73 11.43 -14.07
N ARG A 211 -14.19 12.48 -13.43
CA ARG A 211 -12.74 12.67 -13.33
C ARG A 211 -12.11 11.60 -12.44
N SER A 212 -11.01 11.01 -12.89
CA SER A 212 -10.22 10.07 -12.09
C SER A 212 -9.60 10.77 -10.88
N ARG A 213 -9.40 10.02 -9.79
CA ARG A 213 -8.73 10.52 -8.61
C ARG A 213 -7.29 10.93 -8.96
N PRO A 214 -6.85 12.15 -8.62
CA PRO A 214 -5.47 12.54 -8.87
C PRO A 214 -4.51 11.57 -8.16
N GLY A 215 -3.45 11.17 -8.87
CA GLY A 215 -2.36 10.38 -8.30
C GLY A 215 -1.64 11.14 -7.19
N PRO A 216 -0.84 10.45 -6.36
CA PRO A 216 0.01 11.14 -5.41
C PRO A 216 1.07 11.94 -6.19
N GLU A 217 1.42 13.11 -5.68
CA GLU A 217 2.58 13.83 -6.18
C GLU A 217 3.84 13.02 -5.89
N THR A 218 4.64 12.81 -6.94
CA THR A 218 5.87 12.03 -6.87
C THR A 218 7.05 12.90 -7.30
N TYR A 219 8.13 12.84 -6.54
CA TYR A 219 9.39 13.50 -6.85
C TYR A 219 10.41 12.44 -7.24
N THR A 220 11.32 12.77 -8.15
CA THR A 220 12.44 11.90 -8.49
C THR A 220 13.70 12.46 -7.86
N ILE A 221 14.45 11.63 -7.14
CA ILE A 221 15.74 12.06 -6.59
C ILE A 221 16.71 12.26 -7.75
N VAL A 222 17.25 13.46 -7.85
CA VAL A 222 18.26 13.81 -8.85
C VAL A 222 19.60 14.05 -8.17
N GLU A 223 20.68 13.66 -8.83
CA GLU A 223 22.01 14.02 -8.36
C GLU A 223 22.19 15.54 -8.49
N LYS A 224 22.44 16.21 -7.36
CA LYS A 224 22.82 17.62 -7.39
C LYS A 224 24.19 17.70 -8.04
N LYS A 225 24.25 18.02 -9.34
CA LYS A 225 25.52 18.40 -10.00
C LYS A 225 26.14 19.49 -9.15
N THR A 226 27.18 19.14 -8.41
CA THR A 226 27.91 20.10 -7.60
C THR A 226 28.48 21.08 -8.61
N GLN A 227 28.02 22.34 -8.60
CA GLN A 227 28.70 23.43 -9.28
C GLN A 227 30.08 23.57 -8.63
N ARG A 228 31.01 22.68 -8.97
CA ARG A 228 32.43 22.92 -8.80
C ARG A 228 32.75 23.95 -9.86
N GLY A 229 33.04 25.17 -9.40
CA GLY A 229 33.15 26.36 -10.23
C GLY A 229 34.21 26.26 -11.32
N VAL A 230 33.78 25.80 -12.49
CA VAL A 230 34.50 25.97 -13.75
C VAL A 230 33.44 26.20 -14.83
N LEU A 231 33.41 27.45 -15.30
CA LEU A 231 32.71 28.01 -16.46
C LEU A 231 31.18 28.19 -16.35
N ASP A 232 30.81 29.37 -15.85
CA ASP A 232 29.81 30.21 -16.53
C ASP A 232 30.04 30.14 -18.06
N HIS A 233 28.95 29.95 -18.81
CA HIS A 233 28.88 29.66 -20.27
C HIS A 233 28.78 28.17 -20.65
N LEU A 234 27.76 27.47 -20.14
CA LEU A 234 27.17 26.37 -20.90
C LEU A 234 26.09 26.96 -21.82
N ALA A 235 26.32 26.86 -23.13
CA ALA A 235 25.41 27.32 -24.16
C ALA A 235 24.00 26.70 -24.03
N PRO A 236 22.94 27.39 -24.48
CA PRO A 236 21.58 26.84 -24.46
C PRO A 236 21.49 25.62 -25.38
N GLY A 237 21.30 24.44 -24.78
CA GLY A 237 21.11 23.17 -25.48
C GLY A 237 22.29 22.22 -25.30
N MET A 238 22.20 21.34 -24.30
CA MET A 238 23.18 20.26 -24.11
C MET A 238 22.58 18.94 -24.59
N TRP A 239 23.34 18.16 -25.36
CA TRP A 239 22.92 16.81 -25.76
C TRP A 239 23.37 15.78 -24.70
N GLU A 240 22.42 15.09 -24.06
CA GLU A 240 22.71 13.99 -23.13
C GLU A 240 22.71 12.64 -23.84
N ARG A 241 23.63 11.74 -23.47
CA ARG A 241 23.73 10.40 -24.07
C ARG A 241 22.62 9.50 -23.52
N VAL A 242 21.91 8.79 -24.40
CA VAL A 242 20.84 7.87 -23.99
C VAL A 242 21.22 6.43 -24.31
N TYR A 243 20.91 5.56 -23.34
CA TYR A 243 21.21 4.14 -23.37
C TYR A 243 19.93 3.34 -23.17
N GLU A 244 19.82 2.22 -23.87
CA GLU A 244 18.77 1.22 -23.70
C GLU A 244 19.44 -0.14 -23.56
N ASN A 245 19.11 -0.88 -22.48
CA ASN A 245 19.74 -2.16 -22.15
C ASN A 245 21.29 -2.12 -22.11
N GLY A 246 21.85 -1.00 -21.61
CA GLY A 246 23.30 -0.79 -21.53
C GLY A 246 23.99 -0.44 -22.85
N LYS A 247 23.27 -0.43 -23.98
CA LYS A 247 23.78 -0.01 -25.29
C LYS A 247 23.39 1.43 -25.57
N LYS A 248 24.34 2.26 -26.01
CA LYS A 248 24.08 3.65 -26.39
C LYS A 248 23.22 3.67 -27.65
N ILE A 249 22.06 4.32 -27.58
CA ILE A 249 21.09 4.40 -28.69
C ILE A 249 21.04 5.79 -29.35
N GLY A 250 21.51 6.84 -28.69
CA GLY A 250 21.52 8.18 -29.28
C GLY A 250 21.82 9.30 -28.29
N TYR A 251 21.35 10.50 -28.62
CA TYR A 251 21.47 11.71 -27.81
C TYR A 251 20.11 12.40 -27.65
N TRP A 252 19.83 12.95 -26.48
CA TRP A 252 18.65 13.79 -26.23
C TRP A 252 19.06 15.25 -26.10
N LEU A 253 18.35 16.17 -26.76
CA LEU A 253 18.57 17.59 -26.57
C LEU A 253 17.90 18.03 -25.26
N VAL A 254 18.72 18.32 -24.25
CA VAL A 254 18.30 18.90 -22.97
C VAL A 254 18.41 20.41 -23.08
N LEU A 255 17.30 21.04 -23.43
CA LEU A 255 17.11 22.46 -23.17
C LEU A 255 16.86 22.61 -21.67
N HIS A 256 17.72 23.35 -20.98
CA HIS A 256 17.43 23.78 -19.62
C HIS A 256 16.15 24.60 -19.66
N PHE A 257 15.09 24.07 -19.04
CA PHE A 257 13.88 24.83 -18.78
C PHE A 257 14.26 25.89 -17.75
N ASP A 258 14.38 27.13 -18.19
CA ASP A 258 14.65 28.26 -17.31
C ASP A 258 13.32 28.61 -16.62
N LEU A 259 13.18 28.27 -15.34
CA LEU A 259 11.95 28.48 -14.56
C LEU A 259 11.63 29.96 -14.35
N ASP A 260 12.62 30.84 -14.55
CA ASP A 260 12.52 32.29 -14.38
C ASP A 260 12.44 33.06 -15.72
N ALA A 261 12.43 32.35 -16.86
CA ALA A 261 12.19 33.00 -18.15
C ALA A 261 10.72 33.40 -18.25
N ASP A 262 10.47 34.69 -18.00
CA ASP A 262 9.18 35.36 -18.16
C ASP A 262 8.54 34.93 -19.50
N GLU A 263 7.50 34.09 -19.44
CA GLU A 263 6.74 33.58 -20.59
C GLU A 263 5.93 34.74 -21.20
N GLY A 264 6.62 35.64 -21.87
CA GLY A 264 6.01 36.58 -22.79
C GLY A 264 5.33 35.81 -23.95
N PRO A 265 4.24 36.35 -24.51
CA PRO A 265 3.45 35.63 -25.49
C PRO A 265 4.20 35.54 -26.81
N SER A 266 4.85 34.41 -27.07
CA SER A 266 5.49 34.13 -28.36
C SER A 266 5.07 32.76 -28.91
N SER A 267 4.33 32.87 -30.02
CA SER A 267 4.08 32.00 -31.18
C SER A 267 4.15 30.46 -31.08
N PRO A 268 3.24 29.75 -31.79
CA PRO A 268 3.21 28.30 -31.82
C PRO A 268 4.40 27.77 -32.63
N HIS A 269 5.43 27.27 -31.96
CA HIS A 269 6.47 26.51 -32.63
C HIS A 269 5.99 25.08 -32.92
N SER A 270 5.58 24.89 -34.18
CA SER A 270 5.60 23.61 -34.88
C SER A 270 7.04 23.10 -34.92
N ASN A 271 7.31 22.02 -34.17
CA ASN A 271 8.38 21.01 -34.33
C ASN A 271 8.79 20.47 -32.96
N ARG A 272 7.83 19.89 -32.23
CA ARG A 272 8.09 19.13 -30.99
C ARG A 272 8.75 17.75 -31.23
N GLU A 273 9.02 17.37 -32.48
CA GLU A 273 9.16 15.96 -32.85
C GLU A 273 10.59 15.42 -32.95
N GLU A 274 11.66 16.22 -32.90
CA GLU A 274 13.02 15.66 -32.94
C GLU A 274 13.88 16.16 -31.78
N ARG A 275 13.58 15.65 -30.58
CA ARG A 275 14.41 15.82 -29.38
C ARG A 275 15.44 14.70 -29.18
N PHE A 276 15.35 13.65 -29.99
CA PHE A 276 16.22 12.49 -29.94
C PHE A 276 16.98 12.33 -31.25
N TRP A 277 18.31 12.30 -31.16
CA TRP A 277 19.23 12.06 -32.26
C TRP A 277 19.74 10.61 -32.18
N PRO A 278 19.24 9.68 -33.01
CA PRO A 278 19.67 8.29 -32.95
C PRO A 278 21.13 8.16 -33.37
N ILE A 279 21.84 7.17 -32.80
CA ILE A 279 23.28 6.95 -33.08
C ILE A 279 23.57 6.59 -34.54
N GLU A 280 22.56 6.07 -35.26
CA GLU A 280 22.63 5.74 -36.69
C GLU A 280 22.84 6.99 -37.57
N ASN A 281 22.40 8.15 -37.09
CA ASN A 281 22.60 9.44 -37.76
C ASN A 281 23.96 10.06 -37.43
N GLY A 282 24.87 9.32 -36.77
CA GLY A 282 26.19 9.81 -36.36
C GLY A 282 26.13 10.74 -35.14
N HIS A 283 27.14 11.61 -35.04
CA HIS A 283 27.14 12.66 -34.02
C HIS A 283 26.26 13.82 -34.48
N PRO A 284 25.43 14.41 -33.59
CA PRO A 284 24.74 15.66 -33.91
C PRO A 284 25.76 16.69 -34.40
N ASN A 285 25.47 17.43 -35.47
CA ASN A 285 26.30 18.54 -35.89
C ASN A 285 26.17 19.65 -34.84
N TRP A 286 27.21 19.82 -34.02
CA TRP A 286 27.34 20.89 -33.03
C TRP A 286 28.10 22.08 -33.60
#